data_AF-A0A954IE69-F1
#
_entry.id   AF-A0A954IE69-F1
#
_cell.length_a   1.000
_cell.length_b   1.000
_cell.length_c   1.000
_cell.angle_alpha   90.00
_cell.angle_beta   90.00
_cell.angle_gamma   90.00
#
_symmetry.space_group_name_H-M   'P 1'
#
loop_
_entity.id
_entity.type
_entity.pdbx_description
1 polymer ?
#
loop_
_entity_poly.entity_id
_entity_poly.type
_entity_poly.pdbx_seq_one_letter_code
_entity_poly.pdbx_strand_id
1 'polypeptide(L)'
;MVIWGLKADGSHGVMTVQDVEAFVVAKAGDGGKAWRANVRAAAGYIMGHNGVGDGSDLRHNSKVVRHSTHGAGASHVTVFFTTQGGEVASIIGVGSHRNAGGAVYDLDWHTQGWKTGNVVNL
;
A
#
# COMPACT_ATOMS: atom_id res chain seq x y z
N MET A 1 -4.92 -9.76 -7.52
CA MET A 1 -3.58 -9.65 -6.91
C MET A 1 -3.70 -9.78 -5.40
N VAL A 2 -2.68 -10.29 -4.71
CA VAL A 2 -2.62 -10.30 -3.24
C VAL A 2 -1.63 -9.27 -2.73
N ILE A 3 -1.89 -8.67 -1.58
CA ILE A 3 -0.91 -7.81 -0.89
C ILE A 3 -0.17 -8.69 0.12
N TRP A 4 1.15 -8.70 0.08
CA TRP A 4 1.98 -9.43 1.03
C TRP A 4 2.75 -8.47 1.93
N GLY A 5 2.73 -8.71 3.24
CA GLY A 5 3.39 -7.84 4.21
C GLY A 5 3.27 -8.32 5.65
N LEU A 6 3.59 -7.42 6.58
CA LEU A 6 3.44 -7.64 8.02
C LEU A 6 1.97 -7.52 8.41
N LYS A 7 1.41 -8.58 8.98
CA LYS A 7 0.03 -8.64 9.47
C LYS A 7 -0.08 -8.05 10.88
N ALA A 8 -1.31 -7.78 11.31
CA ALA A 8 -1.57 -7.22 12.64
C ALA A 8 -1.10 -8.12 13.80
N ASP A 9 -1.01 -9.43 13.57
CA ASP A 9 -0.50 -10.44 14.52
C ASP A 9 1.04 -10.53 14.57
N GLY A 10 1.75 -9.71 13.80
CA GLY A 10 3.21 -9.70 13.72
C GLY A 10 3.80 -10.75 12.77
N SER A 11 2.98 -11.61 12.16
CA SER A 11 3.42 -12.55 11.13
C SER A 11 3.56 -11.88 9.76
N HIS A 12 4.30 -12.50 8.84
CA HIS A 12 4.34 -12.09 7.44
C HIS A 12 3.46 -13.00 6.59
N GLY A 13 2.64 -12.42 5.71
CA GLY A 13 1.70 -13.20 4.91
C GLY A 13 0.86 -12.37 3.95
N VAL A 14 -0.12 -13.03 3.32
CA VAL A 14 -1.20 -12.36 2.59
C VAL A 14 -1.99 -11.51 3.58
N MET A 15 -2.09 -10.23 3.27
CA MET A 15 -2.80 -9.23 4.06
C MET A 15 -4.27 -9.15 3.61
N THR A 16 -5.16 -9.09 4.58
CA THR A 16 -6.54 -8.63 4.36
C THR A 16 -6.59 -7.12 4.19
N VAL A 17 -7.73 -6.58 3.75
CA VAL A 17 -7.93 -5.12 3.69
C VAL A 17 -7.76 -4.49 5.08
N GLN A 18 -8.16 -5.19 6.13
CA GLN A 18 -8.01 -4.77 7.52
C GLN A 18 -6.55 -4.79 7.97
N ASP A 19 -5.78 -5.80 7.57
CA ASP A 19 -4.33 -5.82 7.82
C ASP A 19 -3.65 -4.62 7.15
N VAL A 20 -4.05 -4.28 5.92
CA VAL A 20 -3.50 -3.12 5.21
C VAL A 20 -3.85 -1.81 5.92
N GLU A 21 -5.11 -1.64 6.32
CA GLU A 21 -5.50 -0.48 7.11
C GLU A 21 -4.67 -0.37 8.40
N ALA A 22 -4.54 -1.46 9.15
CA ALA A 22 -3.77 -1.48 10.39
C ALA A 22 -2.29 -1.13 10.16
N PHE A 23 -1.67 -1.71 9.12
CA PHE A 23 -0.30 -1.42 8.75
C PHE A 23 -0.10 0.05 8.37
N VAL A 24 -0.98 0.59 7.52
CA VAL A 24 -0.91 1.98 7.08
C VAL A 24 -1.14 2.92 8.27
N VAL A 25 -2.12 2.66 9.14
CA VAL A 25 -2.34 3.43 10.37
C VAL A 25 -1.13 3.37 11.30
N ALA A 26 -0.47 2.23 11.43
CA ALA A 26 0.72 2.09 12.27
C ALA A 26 1.92 2.90 11.75
N LYS A 27 2.05 3.04 10.43
CA LYS A 27 3.16 3.78 9.79
C LYS A 27 2.88 5.27 9.64
N ALA A 28 1.68 5.62 9.18
CA ALA A 28 1.27 6.98 8.92
C ALA A 28 0.67 7.64 10.17
N GLY A 29 -0.06 6.91 11.00
CA GLY A 29 -0.98 7.48 11.98
C GLY A 29 -2.42 7.55 11.44
N ASP A 30 -3.37 7.81 12.34
CA ASP A 30 -4.79 7.79 12.03
C ASP A 30 -5.32 9.16 11.56
N GLY A 31 -5.97 9.20 10.39
CA GLY A 31 -6.65 10.38 9.84
C GLY A 31 -8.16 10.42 10.08
N GLY A 32 -8.70 9.51 10.91
CA GLY A 32 -10.12 9.40 11.22
C GLY A 32 -10.91 8.51 10.26
N LYS A 33 -12.23 8.40 10.50
CA LYS A 33 -13.11 7.42 9.84
C LYS A 33 -13.12 7.50 8.32
N ALA A 34 -13.18 8.72 7.75
CA ALA A 34 -13.20 8.92 6.30
C ALA A 34 -11.88 8.54 5.65
N TRP A 35 -10.76 8.94 6.26
CA TRP A 35 -9.42 8.58 5.80
C TRP A 35 -9.20 7.06 5.81
N ARG A 36 -9.59 6.37 6.89
CA ARG A 36 -9.54 4.89 6.98
C ARG A 36 -10.37 4.20 5.89
N ALA A 37 -11.54 4.74 5.57
CA ALA A 37 -12.35 4.22 4.47
C ALA A 37 -11.62 4.36 3.11
N ASN A 38 -10.91 5.46 2.89
CA ASN A 38 -10.11 5.66 1.68
C ASN A 38 -8.87 4.75 1.63
N VAL A 39 -8.22 4.48 2.78
CA VAL A 39 -7.16 3.46 2.85
C VAL A 39 -7.69 2.08 2.45
N ARG A 40 -8.86 1.67 2.99
CA ARG A 40 -9.49 0.40 2.62
C ARG A 40 -9.89 0.34 1.14
N ALA A 41 -10.39 1.44 0.58
CA ALA A 41 -10.70 1.51 -0.84
C ALA A 41 -9.44 1.35 -1.70
N ALA A 42 -8.34 2.02 -1.34
CA ALA A 42 -7.06 1.87 -2.01
C ALA A 42 -6.53 0.42 -1.93
N ALA A 43 -6.63 -0.21 -0.76
CA ALA A 43 -6.25 -1.62 -0.59
C ALA A 43 -7.11 -2.54 -1.47
N GLY A 44 -8.43 -2.32 -1.51
CA GLY A 44 -9.35 -3.07 -2.35
C GLY A 44 -9.04 -2.94 -3.84
N TYR A 45 -8.72 -1.73 -4.32
CA TYR A 45 -8.28 -1.50 -5.69
C TYR A 45 -6.99 -2.28 -6.00
N ILE A 46 -5.99 -2.24 -5.12
CA ILE A 46 -4.74 -2.98 -5.29
C ILE A 46 -5.02 -4.50 -5.36
N MET A 47 -5.90 -5.03 -4.53
CA MET A 47 -6.26 -6.46 -4.57
C MET A 47 -7.01 -6.85 -5.86
N GLY A 48 -7.83 -5.96 -6.39
CA GLY A 48 -8.54 -6.13 -7.66
C GLY A 48 -7.66 -5.90 -8.90
N HIS A 49 -6.46 -5.33 -8.75
CA HIS A 49 -5.57 -5.01 -9.85
C HIS A 49 -4.93 -6.28 -10.45
N ASN A 50 -4.79 -6.30 -11.78
CA ASN A 50 -4.35 -7.48 -12.57
C ASN A 50 -2.83 -7.52 -12.84
N GLY A 51 -2.10 -6.53 -12.33
CA GLY A 51 -0.64 -6.45 -12.43
C GLY A 51 -0.12 -5.90 -13.75
N VAL A 52 -1.01 -5.57 -14.69
CA VAL A 52 -0.70 -5.09 -16.04
C VAL A 52 -1.14 -3.63 -16.19
N GLY A 53 -0.32 -2.80 -16.83
CA GLY A 53 -0.61 -1.37 -17.01
C GLY A 53 -0.27 -0.47 -15.81
N ASP A 54 -0.51 0.84 -16.01
CA ASP A 54 -0.49 1.94 -15.04
C ASP A 54 0.68 1.93 -14.03
N GLY A 55 1.89 1.88 -14.57
CA GLY A 55 3.14 2.12 -13.85
C GLY A 55 3.59 3.58 -13.98
N SER A 56 4.24 4.10 -12.94
CA SER A 56 5.02 5.33 -13.08
C SER A 56 6.44 5.03 -13.58
N ASP A 57 7.13 6.05 -14.10
CA ASP A 57 8.57 5.94 -14.40
C ASP A 57 9.44 5.80 -13.13
N LEU A 58 8.84 6.01 -11.95
CA LEU A 58 9.50 5.84 -10.68
C LEU A 58 9.70 4.36 -10.36
N ARG A 59 10.87 4.04 -9.83
CA ARG A 59 11.24 2.70 -9.39
C ARG A 59 11.61 2.68 -7.93
N HIS A 60 11.22 1.61 -7.25
CA HIS A 60 11.64 1.29 -5.89
C HIS A 60 12.25 -0.12 -5.92
N ASN A 61 13.53 -0.24 -5.55
CA ASN A 61 14.30 -1.49 -5.64
C ASN A 61 14.16 -2.19 -7.01
N SER A 62 14.38 -1.42 -8.09
CA SER A 62 14.27 -1.85 -9.49
C SER A 62 12.87 -2.26 -9.97
N LYS A 63 11.86 -2.22 -9.10
CA LYS A 63 10.45 -2.52 -9.43
C LYS A 63 9.69 -1.23 -9.71
N VAL A 64 8.78 -1.28 -10.69
CA VAL A 64 7.93 -0.15 -11.06
C VAL A 64 7.02 0.22 -9.89
N VAL A 65 7.00 1.51 -9.55
CA VAL A 65 6.08 2.05 -8.54
C VAL A 65 4.72 2.31 -9.18
N ARG A 66 3.68 1.80 -8.52
CA ARG A 66 2.28 2.05 -8.81
C ARG A 66 1.63 2.73 -7.62
N HIS A 67 0.47 3.31 -7.83
CA HIS A 67 -0.28 3.97 -6.77
C HIS A 67 -1.79 3.83 -6.93
N SER A 68 -2.50 3.86 -5.81
CA SER A 68 -3.96 3.86 -5.75
C SER A 68 -4.42 5.05 -4.92
N THR A 69 -5.16 5.97 -5.54
CA THR A 69 -5.56 7.24 -4.92
C THR A 69 -7.07 7.29 -4.68
N HIS A 70 -7.48 7.64 -3.47
CA HIS A 70 -8.88 7.74 -3.06
C HIS A 70 -9.12 8.93 -2.12
N GLY A 71 -10.35 9.43 -2.12
CA GLY A 71 -10.78 10.54 -1.29
C GLY A 71 -10.43 11.91 -1.87
N ALA A 72 -10.70 12.96 -1.09
CA ALA A 72 -10.39 14.34 -1.42
C ALA A 72 -10.19 15.17 -0.12
N GLY A 73 -9.57 16.34 -0.25
CA GLY A 73 -9.33 17.25 0.88
C GLY A 73 -8.60 16.56 2.04
N ALA A 74 -9.01 16.82 3.28
CA ALA A 74 -8.38 16.28 4.50
C ALA A 74 -8.52 14.76 4.70
N SER A 75 -9.10 14.04 3.73
CA SER A 75 -9.24 12.58 3.76
C SER A 75 -8.51 11.88 2.59
N HIS A 76 -7.81 12.63 1.74
CA HIS A 76 -7.11 12.10 0.58
C HIS A 76 -6.02 11.10 0.98
N VAL A 77 -5.98 9.97 0.28
CA VAL A 77 -5.03 8.87 0.48
C VAL A 77 -4.52 8.39 -0.87
N THR A 78 -3.20 8.21 -0.98
CA THR A 78 -2.53 7.55 -2.10
C THR A 78 -1.69 6.41 -1.52
N VAL A 79 -2.02 5.15 -1.77
CA VAL A 79 -1.18 4.02 -1.36
C VAL A 79 -0.21 3.70 -2.49
N PHE A 80 1.09 3.74 -2.23
CA PHE A 80 2.13 3.37 -3.19
C PHE A 80 2.50 1.89 -3.02
N PHE A 81 2.68 1.20 -4.13
CA PHE A 81 3.02 -0.22 -4.12
C PHE A 81 3.91 -0.60 -5.31
N THR A 82 4.65 -1.69 -5.15
CA THR A 82 5.30 -2.39 -6.26
C THR A 82 4.65 -3.75 -6.46
N THR A 83 4.85 -4.36 -7.63
CA THR A 83 4.37 -5.73 -7.86
C THR A 83 5.49 -6.67 -8.27
N GLN A 84 5.29 -7.96 -7.99
CA GLN A 84 6.11 -9.05 -8.48
C GLN A 84 5.24 -10.06 -9.22
N GLY A 85 5.68 -10.43 -10.43
CA GLY A 85 4.97 -11.39 -11.27
C GLY A 85 3.55 -10.97 -11.70
N GLY A 86 3.15 -9.71 -11.46
CA GLY A 86 1.77 -9.24 -11.69
C GLY A 86 0.74 -9.72 -10.65
N GLU A 87 1.11 -10.63 -9.76
CA GLU A 87 0.17 -11.32 -8.87
C GLU A 87 0.30 -10.91 -7.40
N VAL A 88 1.46 -10.37 -7.00
CA VAL A 88 1.76 -9.97 -5.62
C VAL A 88 2.14 -8.50 -5.55
N ALA A 89 1.46 -7.74 -4.70
CA ALA A 89 1.77 -6.36 -4.38
C ALA A 89 2.48 -6.22 -3.02
N SER A 90 3.37 -5.25 -2.91
CA SER A 90 3.99 -4.81 -1.66
C SER A 90 3.80 -3.30 -1.50
N ILE A 91 3.25 -2.89 -0.35
CA ILE A 91 3.07 -1.47 -0.02
C ILE A 91 4.43 -0.87 0.32
N ILE A 92 4.77 0.22 -0.37
CA ILE A 92 6.05 0.93 -0.18
C ILE A 92 5.87 2.32 0.42
N GLY A 93 4.64 2.79 0.63
CA GLY A 93 4.39 4.09 1.24
C GLY A 93 2.94 4.54 1.15
N VAL A 94 2.65 5.68 1.79
CA VAL A 94 1.37 6.39 1.66
C VAL A 94 1.59 7.89 1.45
N GLY A 95 0.88 8.44 0.49
CA GLY A 95 0.56 9.86 0.40
C GLY A 95 -0.75 10.13 1.12
N SER A 96 -0.86 11.21 1.87
CA SER A 96 -2.12 11.61 2.48
C SER A 96 -2.19 13.10 2.76
N HIS A 97 -3.38 13.67 2.62
CA HIS A 97 -3.63 15.04 3.05
C HIS A 97 -4.45 14.92 4.33
N ARG A 98 -3.78 14.83 5.48
CA ARG A 98 -4.46 14.59 6.77
C ARG A 98 -4.96 15.88 7.44
N ASN A 99 -4.59 17.03 6.89
CA ASN A 99 -4.98 18.34 7.36
C ASN A 99 -5.01 19.34 6.19
N ALA A 100 -5.52 20.54 6.44
CA ALA A 100 -5.58 21.63 5.46
C ALA A 100 -4.19 22.19 5.07
N GLY A 101 -3.11 21.74 5.73
CA GLY A 101 -1.75 22.26 5.57
C GLY A 101 -0.97 21.68 4.39
N GLY A 102 -1.53 20.69 3.67
CA GLY A 102 -0.93 20.16 2.44
C GLY A 102 -0.84 18.64 2.40
N ALA A 103 -0.21 18.14 1.33
CA ALA A 103 0.03 16.72 1.11
C ALA A 103 1.30 16.26 1.82
N VAL A 104 1.22 15.17 2.59
CA VAL A 104 2.38 14.47 3.15
C VAL A 104 2.56 13.16 2.41
N TYR A 105 3.75 12.92 1.87
CA TYR A 105 4.11 11.68 1.19
C TYR A 105 5.22 10.98 1.97
N ASP A 106 4.87 9.87 2.62
CA ASP A 106 5.82 9.02 3.30
C ASP A 106 6.06 7.78 2.45
N LEU A 107 7.26 7.68 1.88
CA LEU A 107 7.72 6.52 1.11
C LEU A 107 8.72 5.71 1.94
N ASP A 108 9.03 4.53 1.44
CA ASP A 108 9.98 3.58 2.02
C ASP A 108 9.49 2.93 3.33
N TRP A 109 8.28 2.37 3.30
CA TRP A 109 7.74 1.58 4.41
C TRP A 109 8.14 0.10 4.36
N HIS A 110 9.34 -0.17 3.87
CA HIS A 110 9.88 -1.52 3.71
C HIS A 110 9.74 -2.32 5.02
N THR A 111 9.11 -3.50 4.93
CA THR A 111 9.17 -4.48 6.00
C THR A 111 10.52 -5.19 5.95
N GLN A 112 11.24 -5.23 7.07
CA GLN A 112 12.43 -6.07 7.23
C GLN A 112 12.01 -7.53 6.95
N GLY A 113 12.71 -8.20 6.04
CA GLY A 113 12.40 -9.58 5.64
C GLY A 113 11.86 -9.73 4.21
N TRP A 114 11.65 -8.63 3.47
CA TRP A 114 11.36 -8.71 2.04
C TRP A 114 12.62 -9.04 1.21
N LYS A 115 13.13 -10.26 1.38
CA LYS A 115 13.96 -10.91 0.37
C LYS A 115 13.02 -11.74 -0.47
N THR A 116 12.66 -11.24 -1.65
CA THR A 116 11.93 -12.03 -2.65
C THR A 116 12.89 -13.03 -3.28
N GLY A 117 13.25 -14.04 -2.50
CA GLY A 117 14.02 -15.21 -2.90
C GLY A 117 13.19 -16.43 -2.52
N ASN A 118 12.03 -16.55 -3.16
CA ASN A 118 11.35 -17.79 -3.54
C ASN A 118 9.92 -17.43 -3.89
N VAL A 119 9.54 -17.80 -5.11
CA VAL A 119 8.17 -17.81 -5.61
C VAL A 119 7.30 -18.47 -4.55
N VAL A 120 6.34 -17.73 -3.98
CA VAL A 120 5.28 -18.36 -3.20
C VAL A 120 4.37 -18.98 -4.23
N ASN A 121 4.49 -20.30 -4.46
CA ASN A 121 3.43 -21.04 -5.10
C ASN A 121 2.20 -20.91 -4.19
N LEU A 122 1.20 -20.17 -4.67
CA LEU A 122 -0.13 -20.10 -4.06
C LEU A 122 -0.78 -21.48 -4.07
#